data_AF-A0A941NFU1-F1
#
_entry.id   AF-A0A941NFU1-F1
#
_cell.length_a   1.000
_cell.length_b   1.000
_cell.length_c   1.000
_cell.angle_alpha   90.00
_cell.angle_beta   90.00
_cell.angle_gamma   90.00
#
_symmetry.space_group_name_H-M   'P 1'
#
loop_
_entity.id
_entity.type
_entity.pdbx_description
1 polymer ?
#
loop_
_entity_poly.entity_id
_entity_poly.type
_entity_poly.pdbx_seq_one_letter_code
_entity_poly.pdbx_strand_id
1 'polypeptide(L)' 'MNFHEIQFPTSIAMHSTAGPARKTEIVTLGSGFEERNAVWANSRRAYDVGFGVKTLDDLHAVIAFFE' A
#
# COMPACT_ATOMS: atom_id res chain seq x y z
N MET A 1 16.44 4.90 10.01
CA MET A 1 15.12 4.65 10.61
C MET A 1 15.10 3.20 11.04
N ASN A 2 15.00 2.92 12.34
CA ASN A 2 14.85 1.56 12.85
C ASN A 2 13.39 1.11 12.69
N PHE A 3 13.13 -0.19 12.63
CA PHE A 3 11.77 -0.71 12.63
C PHE A 3 11.09 -0.39 13.96
N HIS A 4 9.86 0.13 13.91
CA HIS A 4 9.05 0.36 15.10
C HIS A 4 8.21 -0.89 15.36
N GLU A 5 8.56 -1.65 16.39
CA GLU A 5 7.92 -2.93 16.72
C GLU A 5 6.61 -2.72 17.50
N ILE A 6 5.66 -2.03 16.87
CA ILE A 6 4.29 -1.84 17.38
C ILE A 6 3.27 -2.33 16.35
N GLN A 7 2.17 -2.87 16.85
CA GLN A 7 1.08 -3.35 16.01
C GLN A 7 0.15 -2.21 15.64
N PHE A 8 -0.24 -2.15 14.35
CA PHE A 8 -1.26 -1.23 13.87
C PHE A 8 -2.63 -1.54 14.52
N PRO A 9 -3.47 -0.52 14.84
CA PRO A 9 -4.74 -0.73 15.52
C PRO A 9 -5.66 -1.73 14.80
N THR A 10 -5.90 -2.87 15.45
CA THR A 10 -6.66 -3.99 14.86
C THR A 10 -8.12 -3.63 14.56
N SER A 11 -8.75 -2.77 15.36
CA SER A 11 -10.11 -2.28 15.13
C SER A 11 -10.25 -1.57 13.79
N ILE A 12 -9.23 -0.80 13.40
CA ILE A 12 -9.14 -0.08 12.13
C ILE A 12 -8.76 -1.04 11.00
N ALA A 13 -7.94 -2.05 11.28
CA ALA A 13 -7.54 -3.02 10.27
C ALA A 13 -8.67 -3.93 9.77
N MET A 14 -9.78 -4.05 10.52
CA MET A 14 -10.90 -4.92 10.13
C MET A 14 -11.52 -4.49 8.80
N HIS A 15 -11.78 -5.47 7.92
CA HIS A 15 -12.31 -5.28 6.56
C HIS A 15 -11.40 -4.48 5.61
N SER A 16 -10.11 -4.35 5.96
CA SER A 16 -9.13 -3.78 5.05
C SER A 16 -8.93 -4.67 3.82
N THR A 17 -8.68 -4.04 2.68
CA THR A 17 -8.30 -4.76 1.46
C THR A 17 -6.79 -4.83 1.36
N ALA A 18 -6.24 -5.96 0.95
CA ALA A 18 -4.80 -6.13 0.81
C ALA A 18 -4.43 -6.97 -0.42
N GLY A 19 -3.26 -6.71 -1.00
CA GLY A 19 -2.80 -7.48 -2.15
C GLY A 19 -1.37 -7.18 -2.60
N PRO A 20 -0.83 -8.00 -3.51
CA PRO A 20 0.43 -7.72 -4.18
C PRO A 20 0.24 -6.60 -5.21
N ALA A 21 1.01 -5.53 -5.08
CA ALA A 21 1.16 -4.49 -6.09
C ALA A 21 2.40 -4.77 -6.94
N ARG A 22 2.27 -4.55 -8.25
CA ARG A 22 3.36 -4.59 -9.24
C ARG A 22 3.44 -3.21 -9.90
N LYS A 23 4.66 -2.75 -10.19
CA LYS A 23 4.89 -1.56 -10.99
C LYS A 23 5.52 -2.01 -12.31
N THR A 24 4.69 -2.08 -13.34
CA THR A 24 5.11 -2.41 -14.70
C THR A 24 4.77 -1.25 -15.61
N GLU A 25 5.78 -0.70 -16.26
CA GLU A 25 5.61 0.33 -17.27
C GLU A 25 5.43 -0.34 -18.63
N ILE A 26 4.34 0.01 -19.32
CA ILE A 26 4.02 -0.51 -20.65
C ILE A 26 4.35 0.62 -21.63
N VAL A 27 5.31 0.37 -22.52
CA VAL A 27 5.79 1.36 -23.48
C VAL A 27 5.67 0.83 -24.91
N THR A 28 5.26 1.69 -25.84
CA THR A 28 5.25 1.38 -27.27
C THR A 28 6.53 1.88 -27.91
N LEU A 29 7.26 0.99 -28.56
CA LEU A 29 8.50 1.29 -29.25
C LEU A 29 8.23 2.01 -30.58
N GLY A 30 9.22 2.75 -31.09
CA GLY A 30 9.14 3.38 -32.42
C GLY A 30 8.94 2.39 -33.57
N SER A 31 9.21 1.11 -33.33
CA SER A 31 8.95 -0.01 -34.25
C SER A 31 7.50 -0.55 -34.21
N GLY A 32 6.66 -0.04 -33.29
CA GLY A 32 5.27 -0.48 -33.10
C GLY A 32 5.09 -1.68 -32.16
N PHE A 33 6.17 -2.25 -31.62
CA PHE A 33 6.10 -3.31 -30.61
C PHE A 33 5.90 -2.75 -29.19
N GLU A 34 5.32 -3.56 -28.30
CA GLU A 34 5.18 -3.27 -26.87
C GLU A 34 6.37 -3.84 -26.08
N GLU A 35 6.87 -3.07 -25.12
CA GLU A 35 7.80 -3.54 -24.09
C GLU A 35 7.18 -3.31 -22.69
N ARG A 36 7.37 -4.30 -21.80
CA ARG A 36 6.88 -4.25 -20.40
C ARG A 36 8.06 -4.25 -19.44
N ASN A 37 8.37 -3.08 -18.87
CA ASN A 37 9.46 -2.93 -17.91
C ASN A 37 8.95 -3.07 -16.47
N ALA A 38 9.35 -4.13 -15.78
CA ALA A 38 9.03 -4.35 -14.37
C ALA A 38 9.98 -3.56 -13.47
N VAL A 39 9.55 -2.38 -13.02
CA VAL A 39 10.34 -1.47 -12.16
C VAL A 39 10.66 -2.10 -10.80
N TRP A 40 9.78 -2.96 -10.30
CA TRP A 40 10.02 -3.72 -9.07
C TRP A 40 10.35 -5.18 -9.39
N ALA A 41 11.46 -5.66 -8.82
CA ALA A 41 11.85 -7.07 -8.90
C ALA A 41 10.78 -8.01 -8.30
N ASN A 42 10.20 -7.61 -7.17
CA ASN A 42 9.18 -8.39 -6.46
C ASN A 42 7.90 -7.56 -6.26
N SER A 43 6.77 -8.25 -6.07
CA SER A 43 5.55 -7.59 -5.63
C SER A 43 5.73 -6.98 -4.25
N ARG A 44 5.19 -5.78 -4.06
CA ARG A 44 5.09 -5.14 -2.75
C ARG A 44 3.69 -5.38 -2.19
N ARG A 45 3.54 -5.46 -0.87
CA ARG A 45 2.21 -5.56 -0.25
C ARG A 45 1.62 -4.16 -0.16
N ALA A 46 0.39 -3.99 -0.65
CA ALA A 46 -0.40 -2.79 -0.47
C ALA A 46 -1.62 -3.13 0.39
N TYR A 47 -1.95 -2.24 1.32
CA TYR A 47 -3.06 -2.36 2.25
C TYR A 47 -3.90 -1.09 2.17
N ASP A 48 -5.21 -1.24 2.01
CA ASP A 48 -6.20 -0.16 2.12
C ASP A 48 -7.02 -0.37 3.39
N VAL A 49 -6.79 0.51 4.36
CA VAL A 49 -7.42 0.53 5.68
C VAL A 49 -8.49 1.62 5.80
N GLY A 50 -8.80 2.34 4.71
CA GLY A 50 -9.65 3.52 4.75
C GLY A 50 -11.07 3.26 5.25
N PHE A 51 -11.59 2.06 4.98
CA PHE A 51 -12.92 1.64 5.45
C PHE A 51 -13.01 1.49 6.98
N GLY A 52 -11.88 1.27 7.65
CA GLY A 52 -11.83 1.03 9.09
C GLY A 52 -11.89 2.29 9.96
N VAL A 53 -11.61 3.46 9.39
CA VAL A 53 -11.61 4.74 10.12
C VAL A 53 -13.04 5.28 10.15
N LYS A 54 -13.68 5.22 11.31
CA LYS A 54 -15.11 5.57 11.46
C LYS A 54 -15.34 6.76 12.38
N THR A 55 -14.40 7.01 13.28
CA THR A 55 -14.49 8.06 14.30
C THR A 55 -13.29 9.00 14.23
N LEU A 56 -13.41 10.17 14.88
CA LEU A 56 -12.28 11.09 15.02
C LEU A 56 -11.13 10.45 15.83
N ASP A 57 -11.46 9.62 16.82
CA ASP A 57 -10.47 8.91 17.62
C ASP A 57 -9.70 7.88 16.78
N ASP A 58 -10.36 7.18 15.85
CA ASP A 58 -9.67 6.28 14.90
C ASP A 58 -8.70 7.07 14.02
N LEU A 59 -9.11 8.25 13.53
CA LEU A 59 -8.25 9.10 12.72
C LEU A 59 -7.01 9.54 13.51
N HIS A 60 -7.20 9.99 14.75
CA HIS A 60 -6.09 10.36 15.63
C HIS A 60 -5.16 9.17 15.92
N ALA A 61 -5.70 7.97 16.10
CA ALA A 61 -4.89 6.76 16.30
C ALA A 61 -4.04 6.40 15.07
N VAL A 62 -4.55 6.63 13.85
CA VAL A 62 -3.77 6.43 12.61
C VAL A 62 -2.65 7.46 12.51
N ILE A 63 -2.95 8.74 12.76
CA ILE A 63 -1.94 9.81 12.72
C ILE A 63 -0.81 9.50 13.72
N ALA A 64 -1.17 9.20 14.97
CA ALA A 64 -0.22 8.89 16.03
C ALA A 64 0.60 7.61 15.79
N PHE A 65 0.17 6.73 14.88
CA PHE A 65 0.96 5.54 14.50
C PHE A 65 2.06 5.88 13.49
N PHE A 66 1.81 6.85 12.59
CA PHE A 66 2.72 7.18 11.48
C PHE A 66 3.63 8.38 11.75
N GLU A 67 3.27 9.24 12.70
CA GLU A 67 4.05 10.41 13.16
C GLU A 67 4.75 10.15 14.49
#